data_AF-A0A2D3VIL7-F1
#
_entry.id   AF-A0A2D3VIL7-F1
#
_cell.length_a   1.000
_cell.length_b   1.000
_cell.length_c   1.000
_cell.angle_alpha   90.00
_cell.angle_beta   90.00
_cell.angle_gamma   90.00
#
_symmetry.space_group_name_H-M   'P 1'
#
loop_
_entity.id
_entity.type
_entity.pdbx_description
1 polymer ?
#
loop_
_entity_poly.entity_id
_entity_poly.type
_entity_poly.pdbx_seq_one_letter_code
_entity_poly.pdbx_strand_id
1 'polypeptide(L)'
;MKFNKLVISVAALAVVSSGLFAGTSNMDVEKMFEKECQGCHGPNHEGGVGSDLRPGKIEKKNAYMLSEVILNGRAGTAMPGFADKMKKDDADKMVDYLQSFKGKKIEQLTMEAVKAGWKTLNNRAEFEAKYATPVDVAKNTDIVFVTERDAARVVFLDGTNGKVLSKHPAGFAVHVTVTNKRQPRYAYSISRSGLVTMFDLNSPGQQKIAECQVGSESRGLAVSPDGKYLMAGNYLPGGAVLMDAMTLEPLKVYPTSSVIDPDGNINSSRVAGIFDTPYGPYIAFALKDAGHVYIVDYSKPDFPIVGDIPNIGKILHDGFLNEGKEIGRYLFIASQGSDVMGVVDFKTKSLVTKIYTGPSAKPHPGQGSSWYNEGLGKQLGATVNMNLGQVTIWDDNFDVIRQIPTAGGGLFIGTSEHTPFLWADNVLGGPANWNKIHLINKQTLEVDRILTVGATEGTITDPVSHKALFKWKVPTVKDDKGNVVVPRVLHAEPANHGHWTMVSEWNAGRIGIYEAKTGEFVKYIEGLTTPTFTYSIEHRQSIPGA
;
A
#
# COMPACT_ATOMS: atom_id res chain seq x y z
N MET A 1 -17.08 -64.96 66.80
CA MET A 1 -16.30 -63.70 66.65
C MET A 1 -16.87 -62.93 65.47
N LYS A 2 -17.63 -61.87 65.74
CA LYS A 2 -18.22 -60.98 64.71
C LYS A 2 -17.23 -59.84 64.47
N PHE A 3 -16.78 -59.69 63.23
CA PHE A 3 -15.90 -58.60 62.79
C PHE A 3 -16.69 -57.30 62.65
N ASN A 4 -16.21 -56.25 63.32
CA ASN A 4 -16.76 -54.91 63.26
C ASN A 4 -16.29 -54.19 61.99
N LYS A 5 -17.25 -53.49 61.36
CA LYS A 5 -17.09 -52.60 60.22
C LYS A 5 -16.22 -51.40 60.59
N LEU A 6 -15.24 -51.07 59.75
CA LEU A 6 -14.67 -49.73 59.69
C LEU A 6 -14.96 -49.15 58.30
N VAL A 7 -15.88 -48.18 58.27
CA VAL A 7 -16.17 -47.34 57.11
C VAL A 7 -15.15 -46.22 57.12
N ILE A 8 -14.27 -46.14 56.12
CA ILE A 8 -13.42 -44.98 55.87
C ILE A 8 -13.89 -44.34 54.57
N SER A 9 -14.33 -43.10 54.70
CA SER A 9 -14.85 -42.23 53.64
C SER A 9 -13.80 -41.96 52.56
N VAL A 10 -14.13 -42.23 51.30
CA VAL A 10 -13.39 -41.72 50.14
C VAL A 10 -13.92 -40.32 49.83
N ALA A 11 -13.22 -39.30 50.32
CA ALA A 11 -13.37 -37.95 49.81
C ALA A 11 -12.53 -37.84 48.53
N ALA A 12 -13.18 -37.95 47.37
CA ALA A 12 -12.56 -37.63 46.09
C ALA A 12 -12.28 -36.11 46.04
N LEU A 13 -11.01 -35.72 46.21
CA LEU A 13 -10.55 -34.42 45.75
C LEU A 13 -10.66 -34.41 44.22
N ALA A 14 -11.73 -33.80 43.71
CA ALA A 14 -11.74 -33.29 42.36
C ALA A 14 -10.76 -32.10 42.32
N VAL A 15 -9.50 -32.39 42.00
CA VAL A 15 -8.58 -31.38 41.50
C VAL A 15 -9.18 -30.96 40.15
N VAL A 16 -9.92 -29.85 40.16
CA VAL A 16 -10.18 -29.10 38.94
C VAL A 16 -8.83 -28.54 38.53
N SER A 17 -8.09 -29.32 37.75
CA SER A 17 -7.00 -28.79 36.95
C SER A 17 -7.66 -27.86 35.93
N SER A 18 -7.77 -26.58 36.28
CA SER A 18 -7.72 -25.49 35.30
C SER A 18 -6.32 -25.48 34.68
N GLY A 19 -6.01 -26.56 33.97
CA GLY A 19 -4.90 -26.60 33.04
C GLY A 19 -5.22 -25.59 31.97
N LEU A 20 -4.56 -24.43 32.05
CA LEU A 20 -4.16 -23.67 30.88
C LEU A 20 -3.78 -24.70 29.81
N PHE A 21 -4.55 -24.79 28.73
CA PHE A 21 -4.09 -25.44 27.52
C PHE A 21 -2.90 -24.61 27.05
N ALA A 22 -1.70 -24.95 27.53
CA ALA A 22 -0.46 -24.47 26.96
C ALA A 22 -0.41 -25.06 25.55
N GLY A 23 -0.88 -24.28 24.58
CA GLY A 23 -0.97 -24.70 23.18
C GLY A 23 0.38 -25.21 22.69
N THR A 24 0.34 -26.24 21.85
CA THR A 24 1.55 -26.89 21.31
C THR A 24 2.24 -26.09 20.20
N SER A 25 1.78 -24.88 19.93
CA SER A 25 2.23 -24.05 18.82
C SER A 25 3.64 -23.49 19.03
N ASN A 26 4.52 -23.80 18.09
CA ASN A 26 5.87 -23.22 17.97
C ASN A 26 5.90 -21.95 17.10
N MET A 27 4.75 -21.41 16.68
CA MET A 27 4.71 -20.23 15.80
C MET A 27 5.26 -18.99 16.51
N ASP A 28 6.09 -18.22 15.79
CA ASP A 28 6.48 -16.86 16.15
C ASP A 28 5.33 -15.91 15.77
N VAL A 29 4.40 -15.73 16.70
CA VAL A 29 3.16 -14.97 16.49
C VAL A 29 3.41 -13.47 16.30
N GLU A 30 4.50 -12.92 16.86
CA GLU A 30 4.86 -11.53 16.63
C GLU A 30 5.29 -11.31 15.18
N LYS A 31 6.18 -12.16 14.64
CA LYS A 31 6.55 -12.10 13.22
C LYS A 31 5.38 -12.39 12.29
N MET A 32 4.52 -13.34 12.65
CA MET A 32 3.32 -13.63 11.89
C MET A 32 2.40 -12.39 11.85
N PHE A 33 2.22 -11.71 12.98
CA PHE A 33 1.44 -10.47 13.05
C PHE A 33 2.06 -9.38 12.19
N GLU A 34 3.38 -9.13 12.29
CA GLU A 34 4.09 -8.13 11.49
C GLU A 34 3.93 -8.36 9.97
N LYS A 35 4.00 -9.63 9.58
CA LYS A 35 3.89 -10.07 8.19
C LYS A 35 2.46 -9.98 7.67
N GLU A 36 1.46 -10.44 8.40
CA GLU A 36 0.13 -10.71 7.83
C GLU A 36 -0.98 -9.80 8.38
N CYS A 37 -0.82 -9.24 9.58
CA CYS A 37 -1.90 -8.53 10.28
C CYS A 37 -1.61 -7.02 10.45
N GLN A 38 -0.35 -6.65 10.67
CA GLN A 38 0.08 -5.29 11.01
C GLN A 38 -0.30 -4.25 9.94
N GLY A 39 -0.37 -4.64 8.67
CA GLY A 39 -0.79 -3.74 7.58
C GLY A 39 -2.17 -3.12 7.83
N CYS A 40 -3.11 -3.91 8.38
CA CYS A 40 -4.47 -3.46 8.66
C CYS A 40 -4.65 -2.99 10.11
N HIS A 41 -3.94 -3.62 11.06
CA HIS A 41 -4.15 -3.43 12.51
C HIS A 41 -3.11 -2.52 13.19
N GLY A 42 -2.12 -2.02 12.45
CA GLY A 42 -1.11 -1.11 13.00
C GLY A 42 0.01 -1.81 13.78
N PRO A 43 1.21 -1.23 13.83
CA PRO A 43 2.39 -1.83 14.49
C PRO A 43 2.30 -1.90 16.02
N ASN A 44 1.45 -1.09 16.65
CA ASN A 44 1.13 -1.11 18.07
C ASN A 44 -0.30 -1.67 18.31
N HIS A 45 -0.84 -2.39 17.34
CA HIS A 45 -2.18 -3.00 17.33
C HIS A 45 -3.33 -1.99 17.45
N GLU A 46 -3.04 -0.71 17.26
CA GLU A 46 -3.92 0.44 17.45
C GLU A 46 -5.01 0.59 16.39
N GLY A 47 -5.03 -0.31 15.40
CA GLY A 47 -5.99 -0.32 14.31
C GLY A 47 -5.58 0.58 13.15
N GLY A 48 -6.50 0.71 12.19
CA GLY A 48 -6.32 1.47 10.96
C GLY A 48 -7.49 1.16 10.04
N VAL A 49 -7.23 0.40 8.97
CA VAL A 49 -8.29 -0.24 8.19
C VAL A 49 -9.06 -1.22 9.08
N GLY A 50 -8.29 -2.09 9.75
CA GLY A 50 -8.78 -3.07 10.71
C GLY A 50 -9.05 -2.43 12.06
N SER A 51 -9.82 -3.14 12.89
CA SER A 51 -10.13 -2.70 14.25
C SER A 51 -8.89 -2.59 15.14
N ASP A 52 -8.96 -1.74 16.16
CA ASP A 52 -8.01 -1.72 17.27
C ASP A 52 -8.04 -3.06 18.03
N LEU A 53 -6.88 -3.71 18.09
CA LEU A 53 -6.64 -5.02 18.72
C LEU A 53 -5.83 -4.92 20.02
N ARG A 54 -5.60 -3.71 20.55
CA ARG A 54 -4.93 -3.57 21.86
C ARG A 54 -5.75 -4.25 22.96
N PRO A 55 -5.12 -4.78 24.03
CA PRO A 55 -5.82 -5.53 25.08
C PRO A 55 -7.08 -4.85 25.62
N GLY A 56 -7.04 -3.54 25.88
CA GLY A 56 -8.20 -2.79 26.37
C GLY A 56 -9.43 -2.82 25.45
N LYS A 57 -9.31 -3.28 24.20
CA LYS A 57 -10.42 -3.50 23.25
C LYS A 57 -10.86 -4.95 23.12
N ILE A 58 -9.99 -5.93 23.40
CA ILE A 58 -10.22 -7.34 23.06
C ILE A 58 -10.03 -8.32 24.22
N GLU A 59 -9.44 -7.93 25.35
CA GLU A 59 -9.12 -8.83 26.48
C GLU A 59 -10.37 -9.52 27.07
N LYS A 60 -11.53 -8.86 27.01
CA LYS A 60 -12.81 -9.40 27.51
C LYS A 60 -13.60 -10.19 26.46
N LYS A 61 -13.12 -10.24 25.21
CA LYS A 61 -13.78 -11.00 24.16
C LYS A 61 -13.46 -12.49 24.32
N ASN A 62 -14.39 -13.34 23.91
CA ASN A 62 -14.22 -14.79 23.97
C ASN A 62 -13.05 -15.21 23.05
N ALA A 63 -12.01 -15.81 23.64
CA ALA A 63 -10.79 -16.18 22.91
C ALA A 63 -11.06 -17.19 21.79
N TYR A 64 -11.93 -18.18 22.02
CA TYR A 64 -12.33 -19.15 20.99
C TYR A 64 -12.94 -18.45 19.75
N MET A 65 -13.84 -17.50 19.96
CA MET A 65 -14.43 -16.72 18.86
C MET A 65 -13.39 -15.86 18.13
N LEU A 66 -12.40 -15.29 18.84
CA LEU A 66 -11.32 -14.54 18.19
C LEU A 66 -10.46 -15.45 17.31
N SER A 67 -10.13 -16.66 17.78
CA SER A 67 -9.39 -17.65 16.99
C SER A 67 -10.14 -18.08 15.74
N GLU A 68 -11.46 -18.30 15.84
CA GLU A 68 -12.30 -18.60 14.68
C GLU A 68 -12.34 -17.45 13.67
N VAL A 69 -12.33 -16.19 14.14
CA VAL A 69 -12.24 -15.02 13.25
C VAL A 69 -10.88 -14.94 12.56
N ILE A 70 -9.78 -15.29 13.24
CA ILE A 70 -8.45 -15.33 12.61
C ILE A 70 -8.41 -16.41 11.52
N LEU A 71 -8.94 -17.61 11.80
CA LEU A 71 -8.91 -18.72 10.85
C LEU A 71 -9.80 -18.47 9.62
N ASN A 72 -11.02 -17.99 9.84
CA ASN A 72 -12.05 -17.93 8.81
C ASN A 72 -12.22 -16.53 8.20
N GLY A 73 -11.62 -15.50 8.80
CA GLY A 73 -11.83 -14.11 8.43
C GLY A 73 -13.21 -13.61 8.84
N ARG A 74 -13.62 -12.47 8.25
CA ARG A 74 -14.94 -11.90 8.51
C ARG A 74 -15.57 -11.39 7.21
N ALA A 75 -16.63 -12.08 6.77
CA ALA A 75 -17.40 -11.71 5.59
C ALA A 75 -17.91 -10.26 5.66
N GLY A 76 -17.94 -9.58 4.51
CA GLY A 76 -18.33 -8.17 4.41
C GLY A 76 -17.30 -7.18 4.99
N THR A 77 -16.08 -7.64 5.28
CA THR A 77 -14.97 -6.79 5.73
C THR A 77 -13.68 -7.15 5.01
N ALA A 78 -12.69 -6.27 5.06
CA ALA A 78 -11.34 -6.53 4.57
C ALA A 78 -10.53 -7.56 5.40
N MET A 79 -11.11 -8.25 6.39
CA MET A 79 -10.42 -9.26 7.22
C MET A 79 -10.40 -10.63 6.52
N PRO A 80 -9.26 -11.07 5.96
CA PRO A 80 -9.15 -12.39 5.33
C PRO A 80 -9.08 -13.50 6.41
N GLY A 81 -9.33 -14.74 5.98
CA GLY A 81 -9.03 -15.93 6.79
C GLY A 81 -7.59 -16.39 6.60
N PHE A 82 -7.03 -17.00 7.63
CA PHE A 82 -5.65 -17.50 7.68
C PHE A 82 -5.54 -19.01 7.93
N ALA A 83 -6.63 -19.78 7.79
CA ALA A 83 -6.63 -21.23 8.00
C ALA A 83 -5.70 -22.01 7.05
N ASP A 84 -5.29 -21.42 5.93
CA ASP A 84 -4.28 -21.96 5.03
C ASP A 84 -2.85 -21.81 5.57
N LYS A 85 -2.61 -20.82 6.44
CA LYS A 85 -1.31 -20.47 7.03
C LYS A 85 -1.16 -20.85 8.51
N MET A 86 -2.26 -21.01 9.24
CA MET A 86 -2.28 -21.22 10.69
C MET A 86 -3.25 -22.33 11.07
N LYS A 87 -2.87 -23.17 12.05
CA LYS A 87 -3.77 -24.14 12.69
C LYS A 87 -4.47 -23.51 13.89
N LYS A 88 -5.44 -24.23 14.47
CA LYS A 88 -6.20 -23.75 15.64
C LYS A 88 -5.31 -23.36 16.82
N ASP A 89 -4.33 -24.20 17.18
CA ASP A 89 -3.36 -23.90 18.24
C ASP A 89 -2.53 -22.63 17.96
N ASP A 90 -2.20 -22.36 16.69
CA ASP A 90 -1.47 -21.15 16.30
C ASP A 90 -2.37 -19.91 16.43
N ALA A 91 -3.64 -20.02 16.04
CA ALA A 91 -4.63 -18.97 16.20
C ALA A 91 -4.90 -18.67 17.69
N ASP A 92 -4.99 -19.70 18.54
CA ASP A 92 -5.13 -19.53 19.99
C ASP A 92 -3.92 -18.80 20.59
N LYS A 93 -2.70 -19.21 20.22
CA LYS A 93 -1.48 -18.52 20.64
C LYS A 93 -1.42 -17.07 20.14
N MET A 94 -1.92 -16.79 18.94
CA MET A 94 -2.03 -15.42 18.42
C MET A 94 -3.03 -14.61 19.25
N VAL A 95 -4.17 -15.17 19.64
CA VAL A 95 -5.14 -14.50 20.52
C VAL A 95 -4.52 -14.18 21.88
N ASP A 96 -3.80 -15.14 22.49
CA ASP A 96 -3.10 -14.91 23.76
C ASP A 96 -2.07 -13.78 23.64
N TYR A 97 -1.29 -13.76 22.55
CA TYR A 97 -0.37 -12.66 22.24
C TYR A 97 -1.08 -11.31 22.14
N LEU A 98 -2.19 -11.24 21.40
CA LEU A 98 -2.95 -10.00 21.22
C LEU A 98 -3.60 -9.51 22.52
N GLN A 99 -4.17 -10.42 23.32
CA GLN A 99 -4.84 -10.08 24.59
C GLN A 99 -3.85 -9.74 25.71
N SER A 100 -2.60 -10.19 25.63
CA SER A 100 -1.54 -9.89 26.61
C SER A 100 -0.53 -8.82 26.16
N PHE A 101 -0.70 -8.27 24.95
CA PHE A 101 0.25 -7.34 24.33
C PHE A 101 0.49 -6.08 25.16
N LYS A 102 1.75 -5.80 25.50
CA LYS A 102 2.12 -4.67 26.38
C LYS A 102 2.30 -3.33 25.64
N GLY A 103 2.19 -3.32 24.32
CA GLY A 103 2.55 -2.16 23.49
C GLY A 103 4.02 -2.18 23.08
N LYS A 104 4.35 -1.54 21.95
CA LYS A 104 5.74 -1.25 21.56
C LYS A 104 6.25 -0.02 22.30
N LYS A 105 7.53 -0.03 22.66
CA LYS A 105 8.23 1.20 23.08
C LYS A 105 8.40 2.08 21.85
N ILE A 106 7.77 3.26 21.88
CA ILE A 106 7.82 4.22 20.78
C ILE A 106 8.89 5.27 21.12
N GLU A 107 9.91 5.37 20.28
CA GLU A 107 10.96 6.39 20.41
C GLU A 107 10.43 7.78 19.99
N GLN A 108 11.19 8.84 20.21
CA GLN A 108 10.83 10.17 19.69
C GLN A 108 11.50 10.38 18.33
N LEU A 109 10.84 11.11 17.43
CA LEU A 109 11.46 11.54 16.19
C LEU A 109 12.38 12.73 16.46
N THR A 110 13.69 12.54 16.36
CA THR A 110 14.68 13.62 16.53
C THR A 110 15.65 13.69 15.35
N MET A 111 16.23 14.87 15.10
CA MET A 111 17.24 15.02 14.05
C MET A 111 18.48 14.18 14.35
N GLU A 112 18.88 14.07 15.62
CA GLU A 112 20.07 13.32 16.03
C GLU A 112 19.93 11.83 15.71
N ALA A 113 18.78 11.23 16.03
CA ALA A 113 18.52 9.81 15.78
C ALA A 113 18.52 9.50 14.27
N VAL A 114 17.86 10.35 13.46
CA VAL A 114 17.81 10.18 12.01
C VAL A 114 19.18 10.40 11.37
N LYS A 115 19.94 11.43 11.80
CA LYS A 115 21.31 11.68 11.30
C LYS A 115 22.26 10.53 11.65
N ALA A 116 22.12 9.90 12.81
CA ALA A 116 22.90 8.71 13.17
C ALA A 116 22.61 7.50 12.25
N GLY A 117 21.42 7.44 11.65
CA GLY A 117 21.02 6.42 10.69
C GLY A 117 21.37 6.71 9.23
N TRP A 118 21.92 7.89 8.92
CA TRP A 118 22.31 8.28 7.56
C TRP A 118 23.73 7.81 7.22
N LYS A 119 23.90 7.23 6.04
CA LYS A 119 25.19 6.78 5.53
C LYS A 119 25.28 6.90 4.00
N THR A 120 26.44 7.34 3.52
CA THR A 120 26.82 7.26 2.11
C THR A 120 27.41 5.89 1.80
N LEU A 121 27.12 5.35 0.61
CA LEU A 121 27.58 4.03 0.16
C LEU A 121 28.52 4.15 -1.04
N ASN A 122 28.11 4.90 -2.07
CA ASN A 122 28.90 5.15 -3.28
C ASN A 122 28.94 6.65 -3.59
N ASN A 123 30.00 7.10 -4.27
CA ASN A 123 30.16 8.51 -4.62
C ASN A 123 29.32 8.88 -5.85
N ARG A 124 28.30 9.72 -5.63
CA ARG A 124 27.39 10.20 -6.68
C ARG A 124 28.12 10.92 -7.83
N ALA A 125 29.08 11.79 -7.51
CA ALA A 125 29.78 12.59 -8.51
C ALA A 125 30.68 11.72 -9.41
N GLU A 126 31.30 10.68 -8.85
CA GLU A 126 32.06 9.70 -9.62
C GLU A 126 31.17 8.89 -10.56
N PHE A 127 29.99 8.47 -10.10
CA PHE A 127 29.00 7.82 -10.97
C PHE A 127 28.49 8.76 -12.06
N GLU A 128 28.27 10.04 -11.76
CA GLU A 128 27.88 11.04 -12.75
C GLU A 128 28.92 11.19 -13.86
N ALA A 129 30.19 11.31 -13.47
CA ALA A 129 31.30 11.41 -14.42
C ALA A 129 31.49 10.14 -15.26
N LYS A 130 31.32 8.96 -14.66
CA LYS A 130 31.58 7.67 -15.32
C LYS A 130 30.41 7.16 -16.17
N TYR A 131 29.17 7.41 -15.74
CA TYR A 131 27.95 6.91 -16.36
C TYR A 131 27.02 8.07 -16.72
N ALA A 132 27.39 8.83 -17.75
CA ALA A 132 26.62 9.97 -18.23
C ALA A 132 25.22 9.54 -18.74
N THR A 133 25.14 8.38 -19.39
CA THR A 133 23.91 7.73 -19.87
C THR A 133 23.70 6.40 -19.16
N PRO A 134 22.47 5.87 -19.11
CA PRO A 134 22.22 4.55 -18.54
C PRO A 134 22.97 3.44 -19.28
N VAL A 135 23.50 2.48 -18.52
CA VAL A 135 24.29 1.37 -19.06
C VAL A 135 23.41 0.20 -19.49
N ASP A 136 22.34 -0.09 -18.75
CA ASP A 136 21.57 -1.33 -18.93
C ASP A 136 20.30 -1.17 -19.79
N VAL A 137 19.90 0.07 -20.08
CA VAL A 137 18.68 0.45 -20.83
C VAL A 137 18.95 1.64 -21.73
N ALA A 138 18.09 1.87 -22.73
CA ALA A 138 18.24 3.00 -23.64
C ALA A 138 18.01 4.34 -22.93
N LYS A 139 16.97 4.43 -22.09
CA LYS A 139 16.71 5.58 -21.21
C LYS A 139 16.43 5.08 -19.80
N ASN A 140 16.87 5.82 -18.78
CA ASN A 140 16.57 5.48 -17.40
C ASN A 140 15.05 5.51 -17.14
N THR A 141 14.29 6.32 -17.87
CA THR A 141 12.83 6.35 -17.85
C THR A 141 12.17 5.06 -18.33
N ASP A 142 12.91 4.19 -19.03
CA ASP A 142 12.41 2.89 -19.49
C ASP A 142 12.41 1.85 -18.35
N ILE A 143 12.94 2.19 -17.17
CA ILE A 143 13.00 1.28 -16.03
C ILE A 143 11.64 1.21 -15.32
N VAL A 144 11.27 0.00 -14.91
CA VAL A 144 10.15 -0.28 -14.01
C VAL A 144 10.69 -0.89 -12.71
N PHE A 145 10.28 -0.37 -11.55
CA PHE A 145 10.59 -0.97 -10.25
C PHE A 145 9.54 -2.00 -9.88
N VAL A 146 9.98 -3.07 -9.21
CA VAL A 146 9.10 -4.07 -8.64
C VAL A 146 9.49 -4.34 -7.20
N THR A 147 8.52 -4.25 -6.30
CA THR A 147 8.69 -4.67 -4.91
C THR A 147 8.56 -6.19 -4.79
N GLU A 148 9.64 -6.87 -4.39
CA GLU A 148 9.59 -8.26 -3.93
C GLU A 148 9.42 -8.26 -2.40
N ARG A 149 8.16 -8.25 -1.96
CA ARG A 149 7.79 -7.95 -0.57
C ARG A 149 8.44 -8.90 0.43
N ASP A 150 8.25 -10.21 0.27
CA ASP A 150 8.73 -11.20 1.23
C ASP A 150 10.25 -11.43 1.10
N ALA A 151 10.85 -11.12 -0.06
CA ALA A 151 12.29 -11.19 -0.25
C ALA A 151 13.04 -9.94 0.25
N ALA A 152 12.31 -8.92 0.71
CA ALA A 152 12.86 -7.65 1.20
C ALA A 152 13.74 -6.92 0.15
N ARG A 153 13.28 -6.90 -1.11
CA ARG A 153 14.05 -6.37 -2.25
C ARG A 153 13.24 -5.44 -3.16
N VAL A 154 13.98 -4.55 -3.83
CA VAL A 154 13.55 -3.87 -5.04
C VAL A 154 14.19 -4.57 -6.24
N VAL A 155 13.41 -4.81 -7.27
CA VAL A 155 13.86 -5.34 -8.56
C VAL A 155 13.71 -4.26 -9.62
N PHE A 156 14.70 -4.15 -10.49
CA PHE A 156 14.71 -3.24 -11.62
C PHE A 156 14.46 -4.06 -12.89
N LEU A 157 13.46 -3.64 -13.67
CA LEU A 157 13.13 -4.24 -14.95
C LEU A 157 13.37 -3.23 -16.06
N ASP A 158 13.74 -3.72 -17.24
CA ASP A 158 13.56 -2.97 -18.48
C ASP A 158 12.08 -3.04 -18.86
N GLY A 159 11.38 -1.91 -18.79
CA GLY A 159 9.97 -1.76 -19.08
C GLY A 159 9.60 -1.99 -20.54
N THR A 160 10.56 -1.93 -21.47
CA THR A 160 10.30 -2.07 -22.92
C THR A 160 10.35 -3.51 -23.41
N ASN A 161 11.03 -4.39 -22.67
CA ASN A 161 11.21 -5.79 -23.05
C ASN A 161 10.95 -6.78 -21.89
N GLY A 162 10.75 -6.30 -20.66
CA GLY A 162 10.43 -7.11 -19.48
C GLY A 162 11.63 -7.86 -18.88
N LYS A 163 12.87 -7.52 -19.26
CA LYS A 163 14.08 -8.15 -18.72
C LYS A 163 14.34 -7.70 -17.29
N VAL A 164 14.64 -8.63 -16.39
CA VAL A 164 15.17 -8.31 -15.06
C VAL A 164 16.61 -7.79 -15.20
N LEU A 165 16.84 -6.56 -14.74
CA LEU A 165 18.15 -5.88 -14.78
C LEU A 165 18.96 -6.19 -13.52
N SER A 166 18.38 -5.95 -12.35
CA SER A 166 19.06 -6.11 -11.06
C SER A 166 18.06 -6.33 -9.91
N LYS A 167 18.56 -6.84 -8.78
CA LYS A 167 17.79 -7.02 -7.54
C LYS A 167 18.60 -6.53 -6.35
N HIS A 168 18.02 -5.70 -5.50
CA HIS A 168 18.70 -5.08 -4.37
C HIS A 168 17.93 -5.30 -3.07
N PRO A 169 18.59 -5.77 -1.99
CA PRO A 169 18.01 -5.71 -0.65
C PRO A 169 17.72 -4.25 -0.31
N ALA A 170 16.53 -3.94 0.21
CA ALA A 170 16.15 -2.55 0.49
C ALA A 170 15.34 -2.43 1.79
N GLY A 171 15.63 -3.31 2.76
CA GLY A 171 14.94 -3.37 4.05
C GLY A 171 13.69 -4.24 4.03
N PHE A 172 13.20 -4.60 5.22
CA PHE A 172 12.06 -5.50 5.38
C PHE A 172 10.80 -4.93 4.71
N ALA A 173 10.20 -5.74 3.84
CA ALA A 173 8.98 -5.44 3.10
C ALA A 173 8.97 -4.01 2.53
N VAL A 174 9.75 -3.79 1.47
CA VAL A 174 9.74 -2.52 0.71
C VAL A 174 8.31 -2.09 0.43
N HIS A 175 7.98 -0.83 0.68
CA HIS A 175 6.62 -0.34 0.58
C HIS A 175 6.39 0.55 -0.64
N VAL A 176 7.13 1.65 -0.77
CA VAL A 176 6.98 2.60 -1.87
C VAL A 176 8.34 2.84 -2.52
N THR A 177 8.35 2.96 -3.84
CA THR A 177 9.52 3.42 -4.61
C THR A 177 9.09 4.61 -5.46
N VAL A 178 9.84 5.71 -5.38
CA VAL A 178 9.61 6.94 -6.14
C VAL A 178 10.85 7.32 -6.94
N THR A 179 10.65 8.03 -8.04
CA THR A 179 11.75 8.55 -8.86
C THR A 179 11.78 10.07 -8.77
N ASN A 180 12.98 10.64 -8.86
CA ASN A 180 13.14 12.08 -8.99
C ASN A 180 12.62 12.54 -10.36
N LYS A 181 11.45 13.17 -10.39
CA LYS A 181 10.78 13.58 -11.63
C LYS A 181 11.59 14.61 -12.43
N ARG A 182 12.36 15.47 -11.75
CA ARG A 182 13.20 16.49 -12.39
C ARG A 182 14.49 15.90 -12.95
N GLN A 183 15.07 14.92 -12.26
CA GLN A 183 16.29 14.23 -12.65
C GLN A 183 16.06 12.71 -12.54
N PRO A 184 15.44 12.07 -13.56
CA PRO A 184 15.02 10.66 -13.52
C PRO A 184 16.19 9.66 -13.59
N ARG A 185 17.37 10.07 -13.10
CA ARG A 185 18.54 9.23 -12.81
C ARG A 185 18.49 8.67 -11.39
N TYR A 186 17.78 9.32 -10.47
CA TYR A 186 17.76 8.91 -9.06
C TYR A 186 16.40 8.40 -8.64
N ALA A 187 16.40 7.28 -7.93
CA ALA A 187 15.22 6.68 -7.36
C ALA A 187 15.44 6.32 -5.90
N TYR A 188 14.33 6.20 -5.17
CA TYR A 188 14.33 6.02 -3.73
C TYR A 188 13.28 5.00 -3.34
N SER A 189 13.65 4.07 -2.47
CA SER A 189 12.70 3.15 -1.85
C SER A 189 12.62 3.39 -0.35
N ILE A 190 11.43 3.21 0.23
CA ILE A 190 11.23 3.13 1.68
C ILE A 190 10.79 1.73 2.07
N SER A 191 11.43 1.14 3.07
CA SER A 191 10.99 -0.12 3.68
C SER A 191 9.96 0.09 4.78
N ARG A 192 9.17 -0.95 5.07
CA ARG A 192 8.31 -0.93 6.25
C ARG A 192 9.09 -0.76 7.54
N SER A 193 10.34 -1.21 7.58
CA SER A 193 11.26 -1.00 8.71
C SER A 193 11.89 0.39 8.78
N GLY A 194 11.53 1.33 7.90
CA GLY A 194 12.01 2.72 7.93
C GLY A 194 13.35 2.99 7.25
N LEU A 195 13.86 2.07 6.44
CA LEU A 195 15.08 2.28 5.66
C LEU A 195 14.75 2.96 4.33
N VAL A 196 15.25 4.17 4.14
CA VAL A 196 15.28 4.85 2.83
C VAL A 196 16.57 4.44 2.11
N THR A 197 16.47 4.05 0.85
CA THR A 197 17.63 3.73 -0.01
C THR A 197 17.56 4.54 -1.29
N MET A 198 18.67 5.19 -1.66
CA MET A 198 18.84 5.93 -2.92
C MET A 198 19.63 5.10 -3.93
N PHE A 199 19.21 5.11 -5.19
CA PHE A 199 19.82 4.37 -6.30
C PHE A 199 20.25 5.29 -7.45
N ASP A 200 21.38 4.98 -8.11
CA ASP A 200 21.77 5.57 -9.39
C ASP A 200 21.30 4.67 -10.55
N LEU A 201 20.27 5.11 -11.27
CA LEU A 201 19.67 4.34 -12.35
C LEU A 201 20.57 4.21 -13.59
N ASN A 202 21.55 5.10 -13.75
CA ASN A 202 22.46 5.05 -14.89
C ASN A 202 23.61 4.06 -14.67
N SER A 203 23.97 3.82 -13.41
CA SER A 203 25.07 2.90 -13.08
C SER A 203 24.75 1.43 -13.44
N PRO A 204 25.76 0.60 -13.75
CA PRO A 204 25.55 -0.82 -14.02
C PRO A 204 24.87 -1.53 -12.84
N GLY A 205 23.74 -2.17 -13.11
CA GLY A 205 22.93 -2.85 -12.11
C GLY A 205 22.33 -1.92 -11.06
N GLN A 206 22.14 -0.63 -11.35
CA GLN A 206 21.42 0.34 -10.52
C GLN A 206 21.94 0.40 -9.06
N GLN A 207 23.21 0.73 -8.89
CA GLN A 207 23.91 0.73 -7.61
C GLN A 207 23.28 1.71 -6.60
N LYS A 208 23.32 1.33 -5.32
CA LYS A 208 22.92 2.19 -4.21
C LYS A 208 23.91 3.32 -3.99
N ILE A 209 23.45 4.52 -3.68
CA ILE A 209 24.31 5.68 -3.40
C ILE A 209 24.36 5.99 -1.90
N ALA A 210 23.21 5.95 -1.23
CA ALA A 210 23.08 6.31 0.18
C ALA A 210 21.89 5.59 0.80
N GLU A 211 21.88 5.52 2.13
CA GLU A 211 20.78 5.00 2.93
C GLU A 211 20.53 5.90 4.15
N CYS A 212 19.29 5.97 4.62
CA CYS A 212 18.94 6.66 5.86
C CYS A 212 17.84 5.91 6.61
N GLN A 213 18.08 5.60 7.90
CA GLN A 213 17.07 5.05 8.80
C GLN A 213 16.22 6.19 9.38
N VAL A 214 14.97 6.32 8.90
CA VAL A 214 14.10 7.47 9.24
C VAL A 214 13.10 7.20 10.36
N GLY A 215 12.88 5.94 10.71
CA GLY A 215 11.94 5.48 11.74
C GLY A 215 12.02 3.97 11.92
N SER A 216 11.17 3.35 12.73
CA SER A 216 11.10 1.89 12.85
C SER A 216 9.93 1.29 12.09
N GLU A 217 8.93 2.11 11.75
CA GLU A 217 7.81 1.74 10.90
C GLU A 217 7.48 2.88 9.95
N SER A 218 7.59 2.69 8.62
CA SER A 218 7.40 3.76 7.63
C SER A 218 6.64 3.30 6.40
N ARG A 219 5.95 4.21 5.70
CA ARG A 219 5.11 3.87 4.53
C ARG A 219 5.22 4.89 3.40
N GLY A 220 5.01 6.17 3.66
CA GLY A 220 4.97 7.19 2.62
C GLY A 220 6.34 7.71 2.19
N LEU A 221 6.46 8.08 0.92
CA LEU A 221 7.68 8.64 0.31
C LEU A 221 7.30 9.53 -0.87
N ALA A 222 7.88 10.72 -1.00
CA ALA A 222 7.72 11.57 -2.18
C ALA A 222 8.96 12.43 -2.43
N VAL A 223 9.21 12.77 -3.69
CA VAL A 223 10.28 13.70 -4.11
C VAL A 223 9.63 15.01 -4.52
N SER A 224 10.14 16.13 -4.01
CA SER A 224 9.75 17.47 -4.47
C SER A 224 9.82 17.60 -6.00
N PRO A 225 8.89 18.33 -6.64
CA PRO A 225 8.87 18.50 -8.10
C PRO A 225 10.14 19.12 -8.70
N ASP A 226 10.88 19.92 -7.92
CA ASP A 226 12.17 20.49 -8.37
C ASP A 226 13.35 19.53 -8.20
N GLY A 227 13.10 18.35 -7.62
CA GLY A 227 14.06 17.26 -7.47
C GLY A 227 15.07 17.45 -6.35
N LYS A 228 14.93 18.47 -5.49
CA LYS A 228 15.96 18.79 -4.48
C LYS A 228 15.75 18.09 -3.15
N TYR A 229 14.51 17.78 -2.80
CA TYR A 229 14.13 17.24 -1.51
C TYR A 229 13.32 15.95 -1.63
N LEU A 230 13.51 15.06 -0.67
CA LEU A 230 12.77 13.82 -0.47
C LEU A 230 12.12 13.87 0.92
N MET A 231 10.88 13.43 1.04
CA MET A 231 10.22 13.30 2.34
C MET A 231 9.73 11.87 2.58
N ALA A 232 10.00 11.32 3.76
CA ALA A 232 9.55 10.01 4.20
C ALA A 232 8.63 10.12 5.43
N GLY A 233 7.56 9.31 5.46
CA GLY A 233 6.55 9.30 6.52
C GLY A 233 6.61 8.07 7.43
N ASN A 234 6.51 8.29 8.73
CA ASN A 234 6.61 7.27 9.77
C ASN A 234 5.26 6.96 10.41
N TYR A 235 4.99 5.67 10.59
CA TYR A 235 4.04 5.18 11.58
C TYR A 235 4.65 5.23 12.98
N LEU A 236 5.86 4.68 13.15
CA LEU A 236 6.63 4.76 14.39
C LEU A 236 7.98 5.42 14.09
N PRO A 237 8.34 6.50 14.80
CA PRO A 237 7.67 7.07 15.98
C PRO A 237 6.41 7.93 15.72
N GLY A 238 6.04 8.10 14.46
CA GLY A 238 5.12 9.14 13.99
C GLY A 238 5.92 10.30 13.40
N GLY A 239 5.32 11.03 12.48
CA GLY A 239 5.90 12.22 11.87
C GLY A 239 6.57 11.95 10.52
N ALA A 240 7.22 12.97 9.99
CA ALA A 240 7.89 12.92 8.68
C ALA A 240 9.33 13.43 8.76
N VAL A 241 10.17 12.97 7.83
CA VAL A 241 11.57 13.38 7.69
C VAL A 241 11.79 13.95 6.29
N LEU A 242 12.28 15.18 6.20
CA LEU A 242 12.75 15.81 4.97
C LEU A 242 14.27 15.62 4.84
N MET A 243 14.71 15.17 3.68
CA MET A 243 16.10 14.93 3.32
C MET A 243 16.46 15.65 2.02
N ASP A 244 17.74 15.91 1.82
CA ASP A 244 18.28 16.27 0.51
C ASP A 244 18.17 15.05 -0.43
N ALA A 245 17.52 15.23 -1.58
CA ALA A 245 17.29 14.13 -2.52
C ALA A 245 18.60 13.68 -3.21
N MET A 246 19.63 14.50 -3.23
CA MET A 246 20.88 14.21 -3.95
C MET A 246 21.89 13.45 -3.09
N THR A 247 21.65 13.32 -1.79
CA THR A 247 22.58 12.75 -0.80
C THR A 247 21.92 11.89 0.28
N LEU A 248 20.60 12.02 0.46
CA LEU A 248 19.83 11.56 1.62
C LEU A 248 20.22 12.21 2.96
N GLU A 249 20.96 13.33 2.95
CA GLU A 249 21.24 14.06 4.20
C GLU A 249 19.94 14.51 4.86
N PRO A 250 19.68 14.15 6.14
CA PRO A 250 18.50 14.61 6.86
C PRO A 250 18.57 16.11 7.13
N LEU A 251 17.56 16.84 6.68
CA LEU A 251 17.48 18.29 6.79
C LEU A 251 16.53 18.74 7.91
N LYS A 252 15.39 18.05 8.05
CA LYS A 252 14.37 18.40 9.05
C LYS A 252 13.48 17.23 9.44
N VAL A 253 13.01 17.20 10.68
CA VAL A 253 11.96 16.30 11.17
C VAL A 253 10.69 17.06 11.54
N TYR A 254 9.54 16.41 11.40
CA TYR A 254 8.22 16.91 11.77
C TYR A 254 7.53 15.90 12.69
N PRO A 255 7.81 15.94 14.01
CA PRO A 255 7.16 15.04 14.96
C PRO A 255 5.65 15.28 15.02
N THR A 256 4.87 14.22 15.10
CA THR A 256 3.40 14.27 15.22
C THR A 256 2.93 13.55 16.48
N SER A 257 3.70 13.67 17.57
CA SER A 257 3.44 12.99 18.85
C SER A 257 2.26 13.56 19.65
N SER A 258 1.77 14.74 19.27
CA SER A 258 0.72 15.47 19.98
C SER A 258 -0.12 16.27 18.99
N VAL A 259 -1.13 15.64 18.41
CA VAL A 259 -2.05 16.24 17.44
C VAL A 259 -3.48 15.94 17.89
N ILE A 260 -4.36 16.93 17.75
CA ILE A 260 -5.79 16.77 18.04
C ILE A 260 -6.45 15.94 16.95
N ASP A 261 -7.25 14.95 17.33
CA ASP A 261 -8.05 14.13 16.41
C ASP A 261 -9.46 14.72 16.23
N PRO A 262 -10.30 14.19 15.31
CA PRO A 262 -11.64 14.74 15.06
C PRO A 262 -12.62 14.53 16.22
N ASP A 263 -12.26 13.70 17.21
CA ASP A 263 -13.03 13.47 18.43
C ASP A 263 -12.55 14.40 19.58
N GLY A 264 -11.54 15.24 19.34
CA GLY A 264 -10.99 16.19 20.30
C GLY A 264 -9.90 15.64 21.22
N ASN A 265 -9.43 14.40 21.01
CA ASN A 265 -8.35 13.84 21.81
C ASN A 265 -6.99 14.24 21.25
N ILE A 266 -6.02 14.46 22.13
CA ILE A 266 -4.63 14.76 21.74
C ILE A 266 -3.81 13.48 21.84
N ASN A 267 -3.31 12.98 20.70
CA ASN A 267 -2.55 11.74 20.62
C ASN A 267 -1.41 11.86 19.59
N SER A 268 -0.54 10.86 19.54
CA SER A 268 0.38 10.69 18.40
C SER A 268 -0.41 10.29 17.16
N SER A 269 0.01 10.78 15.99
CA SER A 269 -0.53 10.35 14.70
C SER A 269 0.57 9.76 13.84
N ARG A 270 0.27 8.60 13.25
CA ARG A 270 1.06 8.04 12.16
C ARG A 270 0.96 8.90 10.91
N VAL A 271 1.95 8.81 10.03
CA VAL A 271 1.92 9.42 8.69
C VAL A 271 1.74 8.32 7.64
N ALA A 272 0.63 8.38 6.89
CA ALA A 272 0.28 7.37 5.87
C ALA A 272 0.87 7.70 4.50
N GLY A 273 0.36 8.75 3.86
CA GLY A 273 0.82 9.21 2.56
C GLY A 273 1.68 10.48 2.66
N ILE A 274 2.65 10.60 1.75
CA ILE A 274 3.39 11.82 1.43
C ILE A 274 3.06 12.15 -0.04
N PHE A 275 2.84 13.43 -0.36
CA PHE A 275 2.37 13.85 -1.67
C PHE A 275 3.17 15.06 -2.16
N ASP A 276 3.88 14.90 -3.27
CA ASP A 276 4.40 16.03 -4.03
C ASP A 276 3.31 16.67 -4.88
N THR A 277 3.44 17.96 -5.18
CA THR A 277 2.52 18.64 -6.10
C THR A 277 3.25 19.62 -7.01
N PRO A 278 3.00 19.61 -8.32
CA PRO A 278 3.52 20.64 -9.24
C PRO A 278 2.83 22.00 -9.07
N TYR A 279 1.74 22.11 -8.29
CA TYR A 279 0.95 23.34 -8.15
C TYR A 279 1.69 24.47 -7.41
N GLY A 280 2.68 24.12 -6.60
CA GLY A 280 3.51 25.06 -5.87
C GLY A 280 4.69 24.34 -5.21
N PRO A 281 5.56 25.05 -4.49
CA PRO A 281 6.70 24.45 -3.83
C PRO A 281 6.30 23.71 -2.55
N TYR A 282 5.38 22.75 -2.68
CA TYR A 282 4.75 22.06 -1.55
C TYR A 282 5.00 20.56 -1.56
N ILE A 283 5.19 20.01 -0.37
CA ILE A 283 5.00 18.58 -0.08
C ILE A 283 3.95 18.50 1.04
N ALA A 284 2.94 17.66 0.85
CA ALA A 284 1.93 17.38 1.88
C ALA A 284 2.15 16.01 2.52
N PHE A 285 1.67 15.83 3.74
CA PHE A 285 1.61 14.53 4.38
C PHE A 285 0.35 14.33 5.21
N ALA A 286 -0.23 13.13 5.13
CA ALA A 286 -1.49 12.78 5.78
C ALA A 286 -1.25 12.16 7.15
N LEU A 287 -1.76 12.81 8.18
CA LEU A 287 -1.75 12.34 9.55
C LEU A 287 -2.93 11.38 9.73
N LYS A 288 -2.61 10.09 9.67
CA LYS A 288 -3.55 8.96 9.67
C LYS A 288 -4.55 9.06 10.81
N ASP A 289 -4.08 9.12 12.04
CA ASP A 289 -4.93 9.00 13.23
C ASP A 289 -5.60 10.33 13.56
N ALA A 290 -4.91 11.46 13.34
CA ALA A 290 -5.46 12.78 13.62
C ALA A 290 -6.50 13.25 12.61
N GLY A 291 -6.52 12.75 11.37
CA GLY A 291 -7.45 13.26 10.37
C GLY A 291 -7.05 14.60 9.77
N HIS A 292 -5.74 14.91 9.79
CA HIS A 292 -5.17 16.16 9.29
C HIS A 292 -4.30 15.92 8.04
N VAL A 293 -4.18 16.93 7.19
CA VAL A 293 -3.11 17.02 6.18
C VAL A 293 -2.25 18.23 6.49
N TYR A 294 -0.94 18.01 6.61
CA TYR A 294 0.04 19.10 6.76
C TYR A 294 0.65 19.41 5.40
N ILE A 295 0.86 20.70 5.10
CA ILE A 295 1.50 21.18 3.87
C ILE A 295 2.79 21.92 4.25
N VAL A 296 3.93 21.42 3.78
CA VAL A 296 5.25 22.04 3.94
C VAL A 296 5.59 22.85 2.70
N ASP A 297 6.05 24.09 2.88
CA ASP A 297 6.60 24.92 1.82
C ASP A 297 8.12 24.78 1.77
N TYR A 298 8.61 24.06 0.77
CA TYR A 298 10.03 23.76 0.67
C TYR A 298 10.85 24.88 0.00
N SER A 299 10.21 25.95 -0.46
CA SER A 299 10.92 27.12 -1.00
C SER A 299 11.39 28.11 0.06
N LYS A 300 10.86 27.99 1.28
CA LYS A 300 11.15 28.89 2.40
C LYS A 300 12.27 28.35 3.29
N PRO A 301 13.05 29.24 3.92
CA PRO A 301 13.99 28.85 4.96
C PRO A 301 13.33 28.00 6.03
N ASP A 302 14.05 27.00 6.51
CA ASP A 302 13.61 26.04 7.52
C ASP A 302 12.39 25.19 7.13
N PHE A 303 11.88 25.20 5.91
CA PHE A 303 10.79 24.33 5.45
C PHE A 303 9.56 24.36 6.41
N PRO A 304 8.86 25.50 6.53
CA PRO A 304 7.74 25.64 7.45
C PRO A 304 6.51 24.84 6.99
N ILE A 305 5.73 24.35 7.95
CA ILE A 305 4.34 23.94 7.70
C ILE A 305 3.54 25.22 7.45
N VAL A 306 2.96 25.35 6.26
CA VAL A 306 2.16 26.51 5.83
C VAL A 306 0.66 26.20 5.79
N GLY A 307 0.28 24.94 5.99
CA GLY A 307 -1.12 24.53 6.09
C GLY A 307 -1.26 23.35 7.05
N ASP A 308 -2.22 23.47 7.97
CA ASP A 308 -2.76 22.38 8.78
C ASP A 308 -4.25 22.29 8.46
N ILE A 309 -4.64 21.22 7.76
CA ILE A 309 -6.01 21.01 7.27
C ILE A 309 -6.67 19.92 8.13
N PRO A 310 -7.47 20.28 9.14
CA PRO A 310 -8.09 19.35 10.06
C PRO A 310 -9.41 18.79 9.51
N ASN A 311 -10.04 17.91 10.29
CA ASN A 311 -11.42 17.47 10.12
C ASN A 311 -11.72 16.80 8.77
N ILE A 312 -10.74 16.16 8.14
CA ILE A 312 -10.94 15.45 6.87
C ILE A 312 -11.80 14.20 7.12
N GLY A 313 -11.46 13.43 8.15
CA GLY A 313 -12.18 12.23 8.59
C GLY A 313 -11.31 11.38 9.51
N LYS A 314 -11.86 10.27 10.01
CA LYS A 314 -11.13 9.34 10.88
C LYS A 314 -10.28 8.39 10.04
N ILE A 315 -9.04 8.14 10.45
CA ILE A 315 -8.12 7.21 9.77
C ILE A 315 -7.89 7.59 8.30
N LEU A 316 -7.00 8.56 8.06
CA LEU A 316 -6.51 8.84 6.71
C LEU A 316 -5.59 7.72 6.22
N HIS A 317 -5.50 7.54 4.91
CA HIS A 317 -4.64 6.53 4.31
C HIS A 317 -3.96 7.08 3.07
N ASP A 318 -4.33 6.58 1.88
CA ASP A 318 -3.73 6.96 0.60
C ASP A 318 -4.54 8.06 -0.07
N GLY A 319 -3.91 8.70 -1.05
CA GLY A 319 -4.51 9.74 -1.85
C GLY A 319 -3.79 9.94 -3.17
N PHE A 320 -4.35 10.80 -4.00
CA PHE A 320 -3.79 11.16 -5.29
C PHE A 320 -4.19 12.58 -5.65
N LEU A 321 -3.51 13.20 -6.60
CA LEU A 321 -3.84 14.55 -7.04
C LEU A 321 -4.63 14.55 -8.35
N ASN A 322 -5.39 15.62 -8.55
CA ASN A 322 -6.08 15.83 -9.81
C ASN A 322 -5.10 16.09 -10.97
N GLU A 323 -5.48 15.60 -12.14
CA GLU A 323 -4.87 15.98 -13.42
C GLU A 323 -5.65 17.14 -14.07
N GLY A 324 -5.31 17.45 -15.32
CA GLY A 324 -6.02 18.43 -16.14
C GLY A 324 -5.52 19.87 -15.94
N LYS A 325 -6.41 20.84 -16.16
CA LYS A 325 -6.06 22.27 -16.24
C LYS A 325 -5.39 22.82 -14.97
N GLU A 326 -5.85 22.38 -13.80
CA GLU A 326 -5.30 22.76 -12.50
C GLU A 326 -4.49 21.59 -11.90
N ILE A 327 -3.64 20.95 -12.71
CA ILE A 327 -2.86 19.77 -12.32
C ILE A 327 -2.20 19.96 -10.95
N GLY A 328 -2.38 18.97 -10.06
CA GLY A 328 -1.78 18.98 -8.73
C GLY A 328 -2.44 19.91 -7.71
N ARG A 329 -3.51 20.64 -8.05
CA ARG A 329 -4.13 21.59 -7.11
C ARG A 329 -4.88 20.93 -5.96
N TYR A 330 -5.58 19.85 -6.24
CA TYR A 330 -6.46 19.15 -5.31
C TYR A 330 -5.84 17.81 -4.95
N LEU A 331 -5.59 17.60 -3.67
CA LEU A 331 -5.29 16.28 -3.11
C LEU A 331 -6.61 15.61 -2.70
N PHE A 332 -6.91 14.48 -3.33
CA PHE A 332 -7.97 13.56 -2.92
C PHE A 332 -7.40 12.58 -1.90
N ILE A 333 -7.75 12.73 -0.63
CA ILE A 333 -7.22 11.92 0.46
C ILE A 333 -8.31 11.00 1.04
N ALA A 334 -8.07 9.69 1.05
CA ALA A 334 -9.03 8.74 1.58
C ALA A 334 -9.08 8.76 3.10
N SER A 335 -10.30 8.79 3.65
CA SER A 335 -10.58 8.52 5.06
C SER A 335 -11.37 7.21 5.17
N GLN A 336 -10.68 6.15 5.55
CA GLN A 336 -11.26 4.80 5.66
C GLN A 336 -12.13 4.62 6.90
N GLY A 337 -11.94 5.46 7.92
CA GLY A 337 -12.79 5.48 9.11
C GLY A 337 -14.05 6.32 8.95
N SER A 338 -14.19 7.06 7.85
CA SER A 338 -15.35 7.94 7.58
C SER A 338 -15.97 7.78 6.21
N ASP A 339 -15.49 6.83 5.41
CA ASP A 339 -16.01 6.50 4.08
C ASP A 339 -16.05 7.70 3.10
N VAL A 340 -15.07 8.59 3.18
CA VAL A 340 -14.99 9.80 2.33
C VAL A 340 -13.64 9.91 1.63
N MET A 341 -13.64 10.56 0.47
CA MET A 341 -12.45 11.22 -0.08
C MET A 341 -12.49 12.70 0.32
N GLY A 342 -11.55 13.16 1.13
CA GLY A 342 -11.36 14.58 1.41
C GLY A 342 -10.69 15.29 0.23
N VAL A 343 -11.11 16.52 -0.05
CA VAL A 343 -10.54 17.34 -1.13
C VAL A 343 -9.77 18.51 -0.52
N VAL A 344 -8.44 18.43 -0.51
CA VAL A 344 -7.56 19.49 0.01
C VAL A 344 -7.08 20.36 -1.14
N ASP A 345 -7.30 21.68 -1.08
CA ASP A 345 -6.83 22.63 -2.10
C ASP A 345 -5.49 23.26 -1.68
N PHE A 346 -4.43 23.02 -2.45
CA PHE A 346 -3.10 23.61 -2.22
C PHE A 346 -3.06 25.13 -2.39
N LYS A 347 -3.97 25.70 -3.19
CA LYS A 347 -4.07 27.14 -3.42
C LYS A 347 -4.46 27.86 -2.13
N THR A 348 -5.60 27.47 -1.57
CA THR A 348 -6.21 28.08 -0.39
C THR A 348 -5.76 27.44 0.92
N LYS A 349 -5.13 26.26 0.87
CA LYS A 349 -4.64 25.47 2.02
C LYS A 349 -5.79 25.12 2.96
N SER A 350 -6.89 24.64 2.38
CA SER A 350 -8.14 24.35 3.08
C SER A 350 -8.77 23.05 2.59
N LEU A 351 -9.63 22.45 3.42
CA LEU A 351 -10.54 21.39 3.00
C LEU A 351 -11.70 22.02 2.21
N VAL A 352 -11.85 21.64 0.94
CA VAL A 352 -12.93 22.13 0.07
C VAL A 352 -14.23 21.40 0.37
N THR A 353 -14.18 20.07 0.37
CA THR A 353 -15.35 19.21 0.59
C THR A 353 -14.92 17.79 0.96
N LYS A 354 -15.90 16.93 1.24
CA LYS A 354 -15.75 15.49 1.46
C LYS A 354 -16.69 14.75 0.52
N ILE A 355 -16.14 13.92 -0.35
CA ILE A 355 -16.89 13.10 -1.28
C ILE A 355 -17.26 11.81 -0.56
N TYR A 356 -18.55 11.62 -0.27
CA TYR A 356 -19.02 10.42 0.40
C TYR A 356 -19.05 9.22 -0.56
N THR A 357 -18.35 8.14 -0.21
CA THR A 357 -18.13 7.00 -1.10
C THR A 357 -19.12 5.85 -0.90
N GLY A 358 -19.94 5.92 0.15
CA GLY A 358 -20.96 4.92 0.49
C GLY A 358 -20.76 4.35 1.91
N PRO A 359 -21.80 3.74 2.49
CA PRO A 359 -21.73 3.26 3.87
C PRO A 359 -20.75 2.09 4.01
N SER A 360 -19.79 2.23 4.93
CA SER A 360 -18.74 1.23 5.18
C SER A 360 -17.87 0.93 3.96
N ALA A 361 -17.82 1.81 2.96
CA ALA A 361 -17.08 1.63 1.72
C ALA A 361 -15.57 1.46 1.94
N LYS A 362 -14.99 2.25 2.86
CA LYS A 362 -13.54 2.36 3.08
C LYS A 362 -12.79 2.59 1.76
N PRO A 363 -12.80 3.82 1.21
CA PRO A 363 -12.11 4.10 -0.04
C PRO A 363 -10.61 3.83 0.10
N HIS A 364 -10.03 3.23 -0.94
CA HIS A 364 -8.62 2.92 -1.03
C HIS A 364 -8.14 3.13 -2.47
N PRO A 365 -7.78 4.37 -2.83
CA PRO A 365 -7.42 4.68 -4.21
C PRO A 365 -6.10 4.01 -4.62
N GLY A 366 -5.20 3.77 -3.66
CA GLY A 366 -3.80 3.51 -3.97
C GLY A 366 -3.23 4.71 -4.74
N GLN A 367 -2.84 4.48 -6.00
CA GLN A 367 -2.44 5.54 -6.94
C GLN A 367 -3.61 6.43 -7.42
N GLY A 368 -4.85 5.96 -7.29
CA GLY A 368 -6.03 6.67 -7.77
C GLY A 368 -6.09 6.81 -9.29
N SER A 369 -7.10 7.53 -9.77
CA SER A 369 -7.21 7.86 -11.20
C SER A 369 -7.87 9.21 -11.36
N SER A 370 -7.23 10.10 -12.10
CA SER A 370 -7.83 11.34 -12.57
C SER A 370 -7.72 11.40 -14.09
N TRP A 371 -8.79 11.77 -14.79
CA TRP A 371 -8.75 11.85 -16.24
C TRP A 371 -9.81 12.82 -16.75
N TYR A 372 -9.61 13.31 -17.97
CA TYR A 372 -10.63 14.07 -18.67
C TYR A 372 -11.58 13.12 -19.41
N ASN A 373 -12.89 13.25 -19.13
CA ASN A 373 -13.94 12.58 -19.87
C ASN A 373 -14.47 13.52 -20.96
N GLU A 374 -14.29 13.14 -22.22
CA GLU A 374 -14.66 13.92 -23.39
C GLU A 374 -16.18 13.98 -23.57
N GLY A 375 -16.87 12.87 -23.31
CA GLY A 375 -18.33 12.78 -23.46
C GLY A 375 -19.09 13.70 -22.49
N LEU A 376 -18.56 13.90 -21.28
CA LEU A 376 -19.11 14.79 -20.26
C LEU A 376 -18.50 16.19 -20.29
N GLY A 377 -17.34 16.37 -20.91
CA GLY A 377 -16.58 17.62 -20.88
C GLY A 377 -16.04 17.98 -19.49
N LYS A 378 -15.70 16.98 -18.67
CA LYS A 378 -15.35 17.15 -17.25
C LYS A 378 -14.08 16.41 -16.86
N GLN A 379 -13.33 16.97 -15.93
CA GLN A 379 -12.28 16.25 -15.21
C GLN A 379 -12.94 15.35 -14.16
N LEU A 380 -12.58 14.07 -14.14
CA LEU A 380 -13.12 13.09 -13.19
C LEU A 380 -12.01 12.59 -12.25
N GLY A 381 -12.45 12.02 -11.13
CA GLY A 381 -11.62 11.26 -10.20
C GLY A 381 -12.30 9.94 -9.82
N ALA A 382 -11.50 8.92 -9.48
CA ALA A 382 -12.03 7.63 -9.06
C ALA A 382 -11.21 6.94 -7.96
N THR A 383 -11.90 6.13 -7.16
CA THR A 383 -11.31 5.21 -6.18
C THR A 383 -12.01 3.86 -6.22
N VAL A 384 -11.27 2.77 -5.96
CA VAL A 384 -11.87 1.52 -5.49
C VAL A 384 -12.17 1.59 -4.00
N ASN A 385 -12.98 0.66 -3.52
CA ASN A 385 -13.40 0.55 -2.12
C ASN A 385 -13.00 -0.82 -1.56
N MET A 386 -12.55 -0.87 -0.31
CA MET A 386 -11.98 -2.11 0.25
C MET A 386 -13.04 -3.10 0.71
N ASN A 387 -14.13 -2.58 1.29
CA ASN A 387 -15.19 -3.41 1.87
C ASN A 387 -16.32 -3.69 0.88
N LEU A 388 -16.56 -2.74 -0.03
CA LEU A 388 -17.57 -2.84 -1.07
C LEU A 388 -16.88 -3.13 -2.40
N GLY A 389 -17.36 -4.13 -3.14
CA GLY A 389 -16.94 -4.35 -4.53
C GLY A 389 -17.51 -3.27 -5.44
N GLN A 390 -16.89 -2.10 -5.45
CA GLN A 390 -17.30 -0.99 -6.30
C GLN A 390 -16.16 0.00 -6.58
N VAL A 391 -16.26 0.68 -7.72
CA VAL A 391 -15.53 1.90 -8.05
C VAL A 391 -16.46 3.11 -7.86
N THR A 392 -16.01 4.12 -7.14
CA THR A 392 -16.72 5.40 -6.97
C THR A 392 -16.08 6.45 -7.87
N ILE A 393 -16.86 7.14 -8.69
CA ILE A 393 -16.42 8.18 -9.62
C ILE A 393 -17.13 9.49 -9.32
N TRP A 394 -16.38 10.59 -9.28
CA TRP A 394 -16.90 11.95 -9.09
C TRP A 394 -16.43 12.90 -10.19
N ASP A 395 -17.15 14.01 -10.31
CA ASP A 395 -16.87 15.06 -11.29
C ASP A 395 -16.09 16.26 -10.71
N ASP A 396 -15.95 17.32 -11.49
CA ASP A 396 -15.21 18.54 -11.13
C ASP A 396 -15.92 19.43 -10.11
N ASN A 397 -17.21 19.21 -9.85
CA ASN A 397 -17.93 19.77 -8.70
C ASN A 397 -17.78 18.91 -7.44
N PHE A 398 -17.04 17.80 -7.55
CA PHE A 398 -16.84 16.80 -6.50
C PHE A 398 -18.11 16.01 -6.14
N ASP A 399 -19.09 15.97 -7.05
CA ASP A 399 -20.30 15.17 -6.89
C ASP A 399 -20.06 13.75 -7.39
N VAL A 400 -20.52 12.75 -6.63
CA VAL A 400 -20.48 11.35 -7.09
C VAL A 400 -21.46 11.17 -8.24
N ILE A 401 -20.95 10.85 -9.43
CA ILE A 401 -21.76 10.68 -10.64
C ILE A 401 -21.98 9.20 -11.01
N ARG A 402 -21.14 8.30 -10.50
CA ARG A 402 -21.24 6.86 -10.72
C ARG A 402 -20.69 6.05 -9.54
N GLN A 403 -21.36 4.93 -9.28
CA GLN A 403 -20.84 3.81 -8.48
C GLN A 403 -20.95 2.55 -9.34
N ILE A 404 -19.82 1.98 -9.71
CA ILE A 404 -19.75 0.85 -10.64
C ILE A 404 -19.44 -0.41 -9.84
N PRO A 405 -20.33 -1.42 -9.80
CA PRO A 405 -20.07 -2.66 -9.09
C PRO A 405 -18.87 -3.42 -9.67
N THR A 406 -18.08 -4.01 -8.77
CA THR A 406 -17.01 -4.96 -9.11
C THR A 406 -17.21 -6.27 -8.35
N ALA A 407 -16.47 -7.31 -8.73
CA ALA A 407 -16.62 -8.64 -8.12
C ALA A 407 -16.18 -8.73 -6.63
N GLY A 408 -15.56 -7.69 -6.07
CA GLY A 408 -15.14 -7.65 -4.67
C GLY A 408 -14.27 -6.43 -4.37
N GLY A 409 -13.88 -6.27 -3.10
CA GLY A 409 -13.10 -5.10 -2.67
C GLY A 409 -11.74 -5.00 -3.36
N GLY A 410 -11.34 -3.77 -3.68
CA GLY A 410 -10.08 -3.44 -4.36
C GLY A 410 -9.08 -2.71 -3.46
N LEU A 411 -7.82 -2.69 -3.88
CA LEU A 411 -6.77 -1.84 -3.31
C LEU A 411 -6.27 -0.79 -4.30
N PHE A 412 -6.30 -1.09 -5.60
CA PHE A 412 -5.75 -0.18 -6.61
C PHE A 412 -6.71 0.03 -7.77
N ILE A 413 -6.75 1.28 -8.22
CA ILE A 413 -7.28 1.68 -9.52
C ILE A 413 -6.20 2.49 -10.23
N GLY A 414 -5.97 2.22 -11.51
CA GLY A 414 -4.97 2.92 -12.31
C GLY A 414 -5.45 3.21 -13.73
N THR A 415 -4.91 4.25 -14.35
CA THR A 415 -5.15 4.60 -15.75
C THR A 415 -3.97 5.40 -16.29
N SER A 416 -3.99 5.70 -17.59
CA SER A 416 -3.12 6.66 -18.27
C SER A 416 -3.81 7.21 -19.51
N GLU A 417 -3.21 8.18 -20.17
CA GLU A 417 -3.62 8.71 -21.47
C GLU A 417 -3.61 7.66 -22.59
N HIS A 418 -2.86 6.57 -22.43
CA HIS A 418 -2.65 5.56 -23.47
C HIS A 418 -3.65 4.40 -23.45
N THR A 419 -4.39 4.23 -22.35
CA THR A 419 -5.42 3.20 -22.21
C THR A 419 -6.82 3.85 -22.25
N PRO A 420 -7.84 3.21 -22.84
CA PRO A 420 -9.23 3.68 -22.72
C PRO A 420 -9.85 3.30 -21.36
N PHE A 421 -9.14 2.56 -20.50
CA PHE A 421 -9.72 1.96 -19.31
C PHE A 421 -9.21 2.57 -18.00
N LEU A 422 -10.07 2.53 -16.98
CA LEU A 422 -9.63 2.42 -15.59
C LEU A 422 -9.46 0.93 -15.28
N TRP A 423 -8.34 0.57 -14.67
CA TRP A 423 -8.01 -0.79 -14.28
C TRP A 423 -8.22 -0.95 -12.78
N ALA A 424 -9.36 -1.51 -12.39
CA ALA A 424 -9.75 -1.68 -10.99
C ALA A 424 -9.56 -3.12 -10.55
N ASP A 425 -8.64 -3.37 -9.61
CA ASP A 425 -8.45 -4.70 -9.04
C ASP A 425 -9.49 -5.03 -7.96
N ASN A 426 -9.63 -6.32 -7.69
CA ASN A 426 -10.51 -6.84 -6.62
C ASN A 426 -9.71 -7.72 -5.65
N VAL A 427 -8.49 -7.31 -5.34
CA VAL A 427 -7.53 -8.14 -4.60
C VAL A 427 -8.03 -8.57 -3.20
N LEU A 428 -9.05 -7.90 -2.64
CA LEU A 428 -9.71 -8.24 -1.37
C LEU A 428 -11.01 -9.04 -1.55
N GLY A 429 -11.42 -9.35 -2.79
CA GLY A 429 -12.67 -10.07 -3.11
C GLY A 429 -12.71 -11.56 -2.78
N GLY A 430 -11.70 -12.07 -2.05
CA GLY A 430 -11.56 -13.48 -1.68
C GLY A 430 -11.12 -14.39 -2.84
N PRO A 431 -10.91 -15.70 -2.58
CA PRO A 431 -10.30 -16.63 -3.55
C PRO A 431 -11.04 -16.75 -4.89
N ALA A 432 -12.34 -16.46 -4.93
CA ALA A 432 -13.16 -16.51 -6.14
C ALA A 432 -13.02 -15.28 -7.05
N ASN A 433 -12.50 -14.15 -6.53
CA ASN A 433 -12.51 -12.86 -7.23
C ASN A 433 -11.19 -12.09 -7.19
N TRP A 434 -10.25 -12.45 -6.32
CA TRP A 434 -8.95 -11.78 -6.18
C TRP A 434 -8.03 -11.88 -7.42
N ASN A 435 -8.46 -12.63 -8.42
CA ASN A 435 -7.78 -12.90 -9.67
C ASN A 435 -8.43 -12.14 -10.84
N LYS A 436 -9.33 -11.19 -10.54
CA LYS A 436 -10.09 -10.42 -11.51
C LYS A 436 -9.71 -8.94 -11.46
N ILE A 437 -9.62 -8.32 -12.64
CA ILE A 437 -9.52 -6.86 -12.83
C ILE A 437 -10.64 -6.40 -13.74
N HIS A 438 -11.35 -5.34 -13.34
CA HIS A 438 -12.42 -4.73 -14.13
C HIS A 438 -11.83 -3.57 -14.94
N LEU A 439 -11.96 -3.66 -16.27
CA LEU A 439 -11.56 -2.62 -17.20
C LEU A 439 -12.80 -1.77 -17.49
N ILE A 440 -12.85 -0.57 -16.92
CA ILE A 440 -13.98 0.36 -17.02
C ILE A 440 -13.65 1.39 -18.10
N ASN A 441 -14.51 1.53 -19.11
CA ASN A 441 -14.28 2.51 -20.17
C ASN A 441 -14.39 3.93 -19.62
N LYS A 442 -13.33 4.73 -19.81
CA LYS A 442 -13.22 6.11 -19.27
C LYS A 442 -14.26 7.08 -19.80
N GLN A 443 -14.82 6.83 -20.98
CA GLN A 443 -15.77 7.71 -21.64
C GLN A 443 -17.21 7.34 -21.27
N THR A 444 -17.57 6.04 -21.34
CA THR A 444 -18.94 5.59 -21.04
C THR A 444 -19.19 5.41 -19.54
N LEU A 445 -18.14 5.24 -18.74
CA LEU A 445 -18.21 4.91 -17.31
C LEU A 445 -18.95 3.59 -17.05
N GLU A 446 -18.80 2.62 -17.94
CA GLU A 446 -19.34 1.27 -17.84
C GLU A 446 -18.19 0.25 -17.87
N VAL A 447 -18.39 -0.92 -17.24
CA VAL A 447 -17.44 -2.03 -17.37
C VAL A 447 -17.45 -2.49 -18.82
N ASP A 448 -16.28 -2.46 -19.46
CA ASP A 448 -16.10 -2.92 -20.85
C ASP A 448 -15.68 -4.39 -20.87
N ARG A 449 -14.75 -4.76 -19.98
CA ARG A 449 -14.09 -6.05 -19.96
C ARG A 449 -13.76 -6.48 -18.53
N ILE A 450 -13.76 -7.79 -18.31
CA ILE A 450 -13.24 -8.40 -17.07
C ILE A 450 -12.06 -9.29 -17.43
N LEU A 451 -10.87 -8.93 -16.96
CA LEU A 451 -9.67 -9.76 -17.05
C LEU A 451 -9.68 -10.74 -15.87
N THR A 452 -9.55 -12.04 -16.13
CA THR A 452 -9.44 -13.08 -15.11
C THR A 452 -8.19 -13.93 -15.34
N VAL A 453 -7.31 -14.02 -14.34
CA VAL A 453 -6.16 -14.94 -14.39
C VAL A 453 -6.49 -16.21 -13.61
N GLY A 454 -6.86 -17.27 -14.33
CA GLY A 454 -7.10 -18.59 -13.72
C GLY A 454 -5.81 -19.34 -13.42
N ALA A 455 -5.94 -20.57 -12.92
CA ALA A 455 -4.80 -21.41 -12.58
C ALA A 455 -4.05 -21.99 -13.80
N THR A 456 -4.75 -22.14 -14.93
CA THR A 456 -4.23 -22.76 -16.16
C THR A 456 -4.64 -22.02 -17.43
N GLU A 457 -5.71 -21.22 -17.37
CA GLU A 457 -6.23 -20.39 -18.45
C GLU A 457 -6.56 -19.01 -17.90
N GLY A 458 -6.23 -17.97 -18.67
CA GLY A 458 -6.66 -16.62 -18.42
C GLY A 458 -7.63 -16.18 -19.50
N THR A 459 -8.54 -15.29 -19.14
CA THR A 459 -9.61 -14.82 -20.02
C THR A 459 -9.82 -13.33 -19.93
N ILE A 460 -10.30 -12.75 -21.03
CA ILE A 460 -11.01 -11.47 -21.05
C ILE A 460 -12.44 -11.79 -21.42
N THR A 461 -13.39 -11.35 -20.61
CA THR A 461 -14.82 -11.59 -20.87
C THR A 461 -15.59 -10.29 -21.02
N ASP A 462 -16.62 -10.35 -21.86
CA ASP A 462 -17.66 -9.33 -21.91
C ASP A 462 -18.49 -9.41 -20.61
N PRO A 463 -18.73 -8.28 -19.91
CA PRO A 463 -19.33 -8.29 -18.58
C PRO A 463 -20.83 -8.62 -18.59
N VAL A 464 -21.51 -8.52 -19.74
CA VAL A 464 -22.96 -8.73 -19.86
C VAL A 464 -23.27 -10.14 -20.37
N SER A 465 -22.66 -10.53 -21.47
CA SER A 465 -22.86 -11.84 -22.12
C SER A 465 -21.99 -12.94 -21.54
N HIS A 466 -20.96 -12.58 -20.75
CA HIS A 466 -19.95 -13.48 -20.19
C HIS A 466 -19.16 -14.29 -21.23
N LYS A 467 -19.25 -13.91 -22.51
CA LYS A 467 -18.49 -14.53 -23.58
C LYS A 467 -17.00 -14.16 -23.45
N ALA A 468 -16.14 -15.16 -23.63
CA ALA A 468 -14.71 -14.93 -23.72
C ALA A 468 -14.38 -14.19 -25.02
N LEU A 469 -13.80 -13.01 -24.89
CA LEU A 469 -13.30 -12.17 -25.98
C LEU A 469 -11.86 -12.57 -26.34
N PHE A 470 -11.08 -12.98 -25.34
CA PHE A 470 -9.70 -13.40 -25.49
C PHE A 470 -9.36 -14.47 -24.44
N LYS A 471 -8.43 -15.37 -24.79
CA LYS A 471 -7.94 -16.43 -23.90
C LYS A 471 -6.45 -16.62 -24.06
N TRP A 472 -5.76 -16.97 -22.98
CA TRP A 472 -4.36 -17.37 -23.02
C TRP A 472 -4.06 -18.48 -22.03
N LYS A 473 -2.94 -19.18 -22.24
CA LYS A 473 -2.45 -20.21 -21.32
C LYS A 473 -1.76 -19.55 -20.14
N VAL A 474 -2.14 -19.95 -18.93
CA VAL A 474 -1.49 -19.52 -17.69
C VAL A 474 -0.56 -20.64 -17.20
N PRO A 475 0.75 -20.40 -17.02
CA PRO A 475 1.64 -21.36 -16.39
C PRO A 475 1.15 -21.68 -14.97
N THR A 476 0.95 -22.96 -14.67
CA THR A 476 0.52 -23.40 -13.34
C THR A 476 1.61 -23.17 -12.32
N VAL A 477 1.26 -22.53 -11.22
CA VAL A 477 2.12 -22.40 -10.03
C VAL A 477 1.52 -23.24 -8.91
N LYS A 478 2.40 -23.87 -8.12
CA LYS A 478 2.01 -24.65 -6.94
C LYS A 478 2.62 -24.02 -5.70
N ASP A 479 1.89 -24.08 -4.59
CA ASP A 479 2.40 -23.70 -3.27
C ASP A 479 3.37 -24.76 -2.72
N ASP A 480 3.96 -24.50 -1.55
CA ASP A 480 4.88 -25.42 -0.87
C ASP A 480 4.22 -26.76 -0.48
N LYS A 481 2.88 -26.83 -0.49
CA LYS A 481 2.09 -28.04 -0.22
C LYS A 481 1.71 -28.78 -1.51
N GLY A 482 2.12 -28.28 -2.67
CA GLY A 482 1.82 -28.85 -3.98
C GLY A 482 0.43 -28.51 -4.53
N ASN A 483 -0.33 -27.66 -3.86
CA ASN A 483 -1.66 -27.22 -4.31
C ASN A 483 -1.51 -26.19 -5.43
N VAL A 484 -2.41 -26.26 -6.40
CA VAL A 484 -2.46 -25.27 -7.49
C VAL A 484 -2.90 -23.92 -6.94
N VAL A 485 -2.12 -22.89 -7.27
CA VAL A 485 -2.37 -21.51 -6.86
C VAL A 485 -3.18 -20.80 -7.93
N VAL A 486 -4.27 -20.15 -7.51
CA VAL A 486 -4.95 -19.13 -8.32
C VAL A 486 -4.23 -17.80 -8.09
N PRO A 487 -3.70 -17.15 -9.14
CA PRO A 487 -3.02 -15.87 -9.01
C PRO A 487 -3.88 -14.80 -8.33
N ARG A 488 -3.32 -14.14 -7.32
CA ARG A 488 -3.88 -12.95 -6.70
C ARG A 488 -3.30 -11.74 -7.43
N VAL A 489 -4.15 -11.02 -8.17
CA VAL A 489 -3.72 -9.95 -9.08
C VAL A 489 -3.98 -8.58 -8.47
N LEU A 490 -3.03 -7.66 -8.65
CA LEU A 490 -3.17 -6.28 -8.18
C LEU A 490 -2.28 -5.31 -8.96
N HIS A 491 -2.53 -4.02 -8.75
CA HIS A 491 -1.61 -2.93 -9.13
C HIS A 491 -1.28 -2.90 -10.63
N ALA A 492 -2.29 -2.57 -11.44
CA ALA A 492 -2.10 -2.30 -12.87
C ALA A 492 -1.28 -1.02 -13.07
N GLU A 493 -0.07 -1.16 -13.65
CA GLU A 493 0.86 -0.07 -13.92
C GLU A 493 1.10 0.09 -15.43
N PRO A 494 0.77 1.25 -16.02
CA PRO A 494 1.16 1.59 -17.39
C PRO A 494 2.67 1.56 -17.59
N ALA A 495 3.13 0.97 -18.69
CA ALA A 495 4.55 0.88 -19.03
C ALA A 495 4.76 0.77 -20.55
N ASN A 496 6.03 0.73 -20.97
CA ASN A 496 6.46 0.61 -22.36
C ASN A 496 5.84 1.71 -23.24
N HIS A 497 5.99 2.97 -22.84
CA HIS A 497 5.44 4.15 -23.51
C HIS A 497 3.93 4.04 -23.75
N GLY A 498 3.23 3.44 -22.78
CA GLY A 498 1.78 3.23 -22.84
C GLY A 498 1.31 2.08 -23.72
N HIS A 499 2.21 1.27 -24.27
CA HIS A 499 1.83 0.06 -24.99
C HIS A 499 1.38 -1.06 -24.04
N TRP A 500 1.92 -1.09 -22.83
CA TRP A 500 1.68 -2.17 -21.87
C TRP A 500 1.01 -1.69 -20.60
N THR A 501 0.35 -2.63 -19.94
CA THR A 501 -0.05 -2.55 -18.54
C THR A 501 0.53 -3.76 -17.82
N MET A 502 1.34 -3.53 -16.80
CA MET A 502 1.95 -4.54 -15.95
C MET A 502 1.06 -4.81 -14.75
N VAL A 503 0.72 -6.07 -14.50
CA VAL A 503 -0.10 -6.49 -13.36
C VAL A 503 0.68 -7.52 -12.55
N SER A 504 0.82 -7.28 -11.25
CA SER A 504 1.49 -8.20 -10.35
C SER A 504 0.61 -9.40 -10.03
N GLU A 505 1.16 -10.60 -10.19
CA GLU A 505 0.53 -11.85 -9.75
C GLU A 505 1.21 -12.32 -8.45
N TRP A 506 0.76 -11.74 -7.34
CA TRP A 506 1.51 -11.67 -6.09
C TRP A 506 1.92 -13.03 -5.53
N ASN A 507 0.96 -13.95 -5.38
CA ASN A 507 1.21 -15.29 -4.86
C ASN A 507 1.76 -16.27 -5.93
N ALA A 508 1.90 -15.82 -7.19
CA ALA A 508 2.41 -16.64 -8.29
C ALA A 508 3.86 -16.28 -8.67
N GLY A 509 4.47 -15.25 -8.07
CA GLY A 509 5.88 -14.93 -8.27
C GLY A 509 6.21 -14.40 -9.68
N ARG A 510 5.27 -13.68 -10.31
CA ARG A 510 5.45 -13.14 -11.67
C ARG A 510 4.64 -11.87 -11.90
N ILE A 511 4.92 -11.21 -13.03
CA ILE A 511 4.13 -10.09 -13.56
C ILE A 511 3.52 -10.52 -14.90
N GLY A 512 2.22 -10.29 -15.07
CA GLY A 512 1.54 -10.38 -16.36
C GLY A 512 1.63 -9.06 -17.12
N ILE A 513 1.96 -9.13 -18.41
CA ILE A 513 1.99 -7.98 -19.31
C ILE A 513 0.78 -8.06 -20.23
N TYR A 514 0.02 -6.97 -20.30
CA TYR A 514 -1.19 -6.84 -21.10
C TYR A 514 -1.08 -5.63 -22.02
N GLU A 515 -1.69 -5.70 -23.21
CA GLU A 515 -1.74 -4.58 -24.15
C GLU A 515 -2.69 -3.50 -23.61
N ALA A 516 -2.25 -2.24 -23.57
CA ALA A 516 -2.96 -1.21 -22.81
C ALA A 516 -4.34 -0.83 -23.40
N LYS A 517 -4.56 -1.03 -24.71
CA LYS A 517 -5.78 -0.59 -25.41
C LYS A 517 -6.88 -1.64 -25.42
N THR A 518 -6.51 -2.92 -25.33
CA THR A 518 -7.42 -4.07 -25.43
C THR A 518 -7.46 -4.87 -24.13
N GLY A 519 -6.39 -4.80 -23.33
CA GLY A 519 -6.16 -5.65 -22.18
C GLY A 519 -5.70 -7.07 -22.52
N GLU A 520 -5.46 -7.40 -23.79
CA GLU A 520 -5.03 -8.72 -24.23
C GLU A 520 -3.66 -9.09 -23.67
N PHE A 521 -3.50 -10.34 -23.25
CA PHE A 521 -2.26 -10.82 -22.67
C PHE A 521 -1.13 -10.87 -23.71
N VAL A 522 0.04 -10.39 -23.32
CA VAL A 522 1.25 -10.36 -24.15
C VAL A 522 2.25 -11.43 -23.70
N LYS A 523 2.69 -11.38 -22.43
CA LYS A 523 3.70 -12.29 -21.87
C LYS A 523 3.78 -12.22 -20.35
N TYR A 524 4.54 -13.16 -19.77
CA TYR A 524 4.92 -13.15 -18.36
C TYR A 524 6.37 -12.68 -18.16
N ILE A 525 6.61 -12.01 -17.04
CA ILE A 525 7.93 -11.81 -16.44
C ILE A 525 8.01 -12.71 -15.21
N GLU A 526 8.85 -13.74 -15.27
CA GLU A 526 8.97 -14.79 -14.25
C GLU A 526 10.23 -14.61 -13.37
N GLY A 527 10.40 -15.49 -12.39
CA GLY A 527 11.58 -15.48 -11.51
C GLY A 527 11.52 -14.38 -10.44
N LEU A 528 10.33 -13.94 -10.07
CA LEU A 528 10.10 -12.96 -9.02
C LEU A 528 9.62 -13.66 -7.73
N THR A 529 9.88 -13.05 -6.58
CA THR A 529 9.44 -13.54 -5.27
C THR A 529 8.43 -12.56 -4.68
N THR A 530 7.16 -12.95 -4.66
CA THR A 530 6.05 -12.12 -4.14
C THR A 530 6.04 -10.68 -4.69
N PRO A 531 6.02 -10.49 -6.03
CA PRO A 531 5.96 -9.16 -6.61
C PRO A 531 4.62 -8.48 -6.22
N THR A 532 4.68 -7.26 -5.70
CA THR A 532 3.46 -6.51 -5.35
C THR A 532 3.33 -5.24 -6.18
N PHE A 533 4.10 -4.22 -5.88
CA PHE A 533 3.96 -2.91 -6.51
C PHE A 533 4.93 -2.77 -7.67
N THR A 534 4.43 -2.21 -8.76
CA THR A 534 5.13 -1.96 -10.02
C THR A 534 5.11 -0.47 -10.29
N TYR A 535 6.27 0.17 -10.48
CA TYR A 535 6.33 1.63 -10.69
C TYR A 535 7.11 1.91 -11.97
N SER A 536 6.44 2.37 -13.01
CA SER A 536 7.07 2.72 -14.28
C SER A 536 7.56 4.16 -14.24
N ILE A 537 8.85 4.41 -14.47
CA ILE A 537 9.41 5.77 -14.33
C ILE A 537 8.76 6.73 -15.30
N GLU A 538 8.66 6.36 -16.57
CA GLU A 538 8.03 7.19 -17.60
C GLU A 538 6.61 7.63 -17.24
N HIS A 539 5.81 6.73 -16.66
CA HIS A 539 4.43 6.99 -16.28
C HIS A 539 4.41 7.87 -15.03
N ARG A 540 5.13 7.47 -13.97
CA ARG A 540 5.14 8.19 -12.70
C ARG A 540 5.73 9.60 -12.80
N GLN A 541 6.57 9.87 -13.80
CA GLN A 541 7.13 11.19 -14.03
C GLN A 541 6.08 12.24 -14.42
N SER A 542 5.01 11.85 -15.11
CA SER A 542 3.94 12.77 -15.55
C SER A 542 2.80 12.91 -14.55
N ILE A 543 2.63 11.95 -13.63
CA ILE A 543 1.51 11.93 -12.68
C ILE A 543 1.85 12.74 -11.40
N PRO A 544 1.00 13.70 -10.99
CA PRO A 544 1.22 14.47 -9.76
C PRO A 544 1.00 13.59 -8.51
N GLY A 545 1.90 13.68 -7.53
CA GLY A 545 1.80 12.96 -6.25
C GLY A 545 2.07 11.46 -6.29
N ALA A 546 2.49 10.95 -7.44
CA ALA A 546 2.82 9.55 -7.68
C ALA A 546 4.32 9.26 -7.57
#